data_AF-A0A258QTX0-F1
#
_entry.id   AF-A0A258QTX0-F1
#
_cell.length_a   1.000
_cell.length_b   1.000
_cell.length_c   1.000
_cell.angle_alpha   90.00
_cell.angle_beta   90.00
_cell.angle_gamma   90.00
#
_symmetry.space_group_name_H-M   'P 1'
#
loop_
_entity.id
_entity.type
_entity.pdbx_description
1 polymer ?
#
loop_
_entity_poly.entity_id
_entity_poly.type
_entity_poly.pdbx_seq_one_letter_code
_entity_poly.pdbx_strand_id
1 'polypeptide(L)' 'AGRPIWGITHRNPQLDKMLLDRSTYLSPQSDIETVELALEKIWLDWKNKQLIQPIWSPIGVDQAVSSILTQVLNR' A
#
# COMPACT_ATOMS: atom_id res chain seq x y z
N ALA A 1 -1.26 -10.76 10.12
CA ALA A 1 0.01 -10.55 9.39
C ALA A 1 0.09 -11.54 8.24
N GLY A 2 0.75 -11.20 7.12
CA GLY A 2 0.96 -12.16 6.02
C GLY A 2 0.12 -11.93 4.76
N ARG A 3 -0.46 -10.73 4.58
CA ARG A 3 -1.08 -10.32 3.32
C ARG A 3 -0.21 -9.24 2.67
N PRO A 4 0.28 -9.44 1.43
CA PRO A 4 1.03 -8.40 0.73
C PRO A 4 0.11 -7.22 0.40
N ILE A 5 0.68 -6.02 0.39
CA ILE A 5 0.03 -4.83 -0.18
C ILE A 5 0.69 -4.54 -1.52
N TRP A 6 -0.09 -4.66 -2.59
CA TRP A 6 0.36 -4.40 -3.95
C TRP A 6 -0.56 -3.37 -4.59
N GLY A 7 0.03 -2.25 -5.01
CA GLY A 7 -0.64 -1.25 -5.83
C GLY A 7 -0.36 -1.49 -7.30
N ILE A 8 -1.42 -1.72 -8.06
CA ILE A 8 -1.38 -1.66 -9.53
C ILE A 8 -1.98 -0.31 -9.92
N THR A 9 -1.17 0.59 -10.45
CA THR A 9 -1.57 2.00 -10.64
C THR A 9 -1.63 2.39 -12.11
N HIS A 10 -2.50 3.34 -12.43
CA HIS A 10 -2.64 3.88 -13.78
C HIS A 10 -2.59 5.40 -13.74
N ARG A 11 -1.52 5.99 -14.30
CA ARG A 11 -1.34 7.44 -14.48
C ARG A 11 -1.70 8.25 -13.23
N ASN A 12 -1.24 7.82 -12.06
CA ASN A 12 -1.48 8.51 -10.80
C ASN A 12 -0.20 8.64 -9.95
N PRO A 13 0.67 9.61 -10.29
CA PRO A 13 1.95 9.80 -9.59
C PRO A 13 1.80 10.10 -8.09
N GLN A 14 0.68 10.71 -7.69
CA GLN A 14 0.41 11.01 -6.27
C GLN A 14 0.14 9.72 -5.48
N LEU A 15 -0.65 8.81 -6.05
CA LEU A 15 -0.89 7.49 -5.46
C LEU A 15 0.39 6.65 -5.44
N ASP A 16 1.17 6.68 -6.52
CA ASP A 16 2.46 5.99 -6.61
C ASP A 16 3.38 6.42 -5.47
N LYS A 17 3.51 7.74 -5.27
CA LYS A 17 4.32 8.31 -4.18
C LYS A 17 3.80 7.87 -2.81
N MET A 18 2.50 7.96 -2.56
CA MET A 18 1.90 7.55 -1.29
C MET A 18 2.15 6.05 -0.98
N LEU A 19 2.11 5.19 -1.99
CA LEU A 19 2.35 3.75 -1.86
C LEU A 19 3.83 3.46 -1.58
N LEU A 20 4.75 4.13 -2.29
CA LEU A 20 6.19 4.04 -2.04
C LEU A 20 6.54 4.49 -0.62
N ASP A 21 5.99 5.61 -0.16
CA ASP A 21 6.20 6.15 1.20
C ASP A 21 5.72 5.19 2.30
N ARG A 22 4.83 4.24 1.97
CA ARG A 22 4.27 3.24 2.90
C ARG A 22 4.94 1.86 2.80
N SER A 23 5.97 1.72 1.98
CA SER A 23 6.65 0.46 1.67
C SER A 23 5.67 -0.61 1.16
N THR A 24 5.27 -0.49 -0.11
CA THR A 24 4.41 -1.48 -0.77
C THR A 24 5.02 -1.95 -2.09
N TYR A 25 4.56 -3.07 -2.62
CA TYR A 25 4.82 -3.43 -4.01
C TYR A 25 4.05 -2.47 -4.92
N LEU A 26 4.66 -2.03 -6.02
CA LEU A 26 4.07 -1.08 -6.95
C LEU A 26 4.38 -1.51 -8.39
N SER A 27 3.35 -1.58 -9.23
CA SER A 27 3.48 -1.88 -10.65
C SER A 27 2.59 -0.95 -11.48
N PRO A 28 3.11 -0.30 -12.54
CA PRO A 28 2.27 0.38 -13.51
C PRO A 28 1.40 -0.61 -14.28
N GLN A 29 0.09 -0.36 -14.34
CA GLN A 29 -0.87 -1.20 -15.05
C GLN A 29 -0.60 -1.32 -16.55
N SER A 30 0.05 -0.31 -17.15
CA SER A 30 0.42 -0.29 -18.56
C SER A 30 1.65 -1.15 -18.89
N ASP A 31 2.36 -1.65 -17.88
CA ASP A 31 3.60 -2.40 -18.03
C ASP A 31 3.40 -3.81 -17.48
N ILE A 32 2.99 -4.73 -18.38
CA ILE A 32 2.65 -6.11 -18.03
C ILE A 32 3.86 -6.85 -17.45
N GLU A 33 5.06 -6.61 -18.00
CA GLU A 33 6.29 -7.25 -17.52
C GLU A 33 6.56 -6.89 -16.06
N THR A 34 6.41 -5.62 -15.68
CA THR A 34 6.57 -5.22 -14.28
C THR A 34 5.48 -5.75 -13.35
N VAL A 35 4.28 -6.01 -13.87
CA VAL A 35 3.18 -6.64 -13.11
C VAL A 35 3.52 -8.11 -12.83
N GLU A 36 4.03 -8.84 -13.82
CA GLU A 36 4.45 -10.24 -13.67
C GLU A 36 5.64 -10.37 -12.71
N LEU A 37 6.66 -9.54 -12.85
CA LEU A 37 7.81 -9.52 -11.95
C LEU A 37 7.43 -9.20 -10.51
N ALA A 38 6.48 -8.28 -10.31
CA ALA A 38 5.99 -7.97 -8.96
C ALA A 38 5.21 -9.14 -8.35
N LEU A 39 4.39 -9.84 -9.14
CA LEU A 39 3.67 -11.03 -8.67
C LEU A 39 4.64 -12.14 -8.23
N GLU A 40 5.66 -12.42 -9.05
CA GLU A 40 6.70 -13.40 -8.71
C GLU A 40 7.43 -13.01 -7.41
N LYS A 41 7.83 -11.74 -7.29
CA LYS A 41 8.48 -11.23 -6.09
C LYS A 41 7.60 -11.37 -4.84
N ILE A 42 6.33 -11.00 -4.94
CA ILE A 42 5.35 -11.17 -3.85
C ILE A 42 5.26 -12.62 -3.42
N TRP A 43 5.20 -13.56 -4.38
CA TRP A 43 5.13 -14.98 -4.08
C TRP A 43 6.40 -15.49 -3.38
N LEU A 44 7.59 -15.09 -3.85
CA LEU A 44 8.87 -15.44 -3.22
C LEU A 44 8.95 -14.89 -1.79
N ASP A 45 8.62 -13.62 -1.59
CA ASP A 45 8.63 -12.97 -0.28
C ASP A 45 7.62 -13.63 0.67
N TRP A 46 6.43 -13.99 0.18
CA TRP A 46 5.44 -14.74 0.96
C TRP A 46 5.96 -16.12 1.37
N LYS A 47 6.48 -16.89 0.41
CA LYS A 47 7.03 -18.23 0.65
C LYS A 47 8.17 -18.21 1.67
N ASN A 48 9.03 -17.20 1.59
CA ASN A 48 10.17 -17.02 2.50
C ASN A 48 9.80 -16.34 3.82
N LYS A 49 8.52 -15.99 4.06
CA LYS A 49 8.04 -15.24 5.23
C LYS A 49 8.72 -13.87 5.40
N GLN A 50 9.05 -13.25 4.27
CA GLN A 50 9.76 -11.96 4.16
C GLN A 50 8.89 -10.89 3.48
N LEU A 51 7.56 -11.01 3.55
CA LEU A 51 6.66 -9.97 3.06
C LEU A 51 7.01 -8.60 3.64
N ILE A 52 6.95 -7.58 2.77
CA ILE A 52 7.14 -6.19 3.19
C ILE A 52 6.15 -5.86 4.32
N GLN A 53 6.68 -5.38 5.44
CA GLN A 53 5.86 -4.92 6.54
C GLN A 53 5.45 -3.47 6.30
N PRO A 54 4.14 -3.16 6.27
CA PRO A 54 3.68 -1.78 6.14
C PRO A 54 4.22 -0.93 7.29
N ILE A 55 4.75 0.26 6.97
CA ILE A 55 5.29 1.17 7.98
C ILE A 55 4.17 1.75 8.87
N TRP A 56 2.97 1.88 8.31
CA TRP A 56 1.84 2.53 8.98
C TRP A 56 0.81 1.52 9.45
N SER A 57 0.38 1.67 10.71
CA SER A 57 -0.77 0.95 11.22
C SER A 57 -2.05 1.41 10.50
N PRO A 58 -2.93 0.51 10.07
CA PRO A 58 -4.23 0.91 9.58
C PRO A 58 -4.99 1.69 10.66
N ILE A 59 -5.57 2.81 10.29
CA ILE A 59 -6.53 3.51 11.14
C ILE A 59 -7.86 2.76 11.09
N GLY A 60 -8.41 2.42 12.25
CA GLY A 60 -9.76 1.87 12.34
C GLY A 60 -10.82 2.91 11.97
N VAL A 61 -12.00 2.47 11.53
CA VAL A 61 -13.10 3.38 11.14
C VAL A 61 -13.42 4.39 12.25
N ASP A 62 -13.53 3.92 13.50
CA ASP A 62 -13.82 4.78 14.65
C ASP A 62 -12.72 5.83 14.90
N GLN A 63 -11.45 5.44 14.71
CA GLN A 63 -10.31 6.34 14.82
C GLN A 63 -10.30 7.39 13.71
N ALA A 64 -10.68 7.01 12.48
CA ALA A 64 -10.83 7.94 11.37
C ALA A 64 -11.91 8.98 11.66
N VAL A 65 -13.10 8.52 12.09
CA VAL A 65 -14.23 9.40 12.43
C VAL A 65 -13.85 10.36 13.56
N SER A 66 -13.26 9.85 14.64
CA SER A 66 -12.79 10.67 15.76
C SER A 66 -11.77 11.73 15.34
N SER A 67 -10.81 11.36 14.48
CA SER A 67 -9.80 12.29 13.97
C SER A 67 -10.41 13.40 13.12
N ILE A 68 -11.38 13.06 12.26
CA ILE A 68 -12.10 14.04 11.42
C ILE A 68 -12.87 15.01 12.31
N LEU A 69 -13.67 14.50 13.27
CA LEU A 69 -14.46 15.33 14.17
C LEU A 69 -13.57 16.27 14.99
N THR A 70 -12.45 15.77 15.50
CA THR A 70 -11.47 16.59 16.25
C THR A 70 -10.91 17.73 15.40
N GLN A 71 -10.55 17.47 14.14
CA GLN A 71 -10.00 18.49 13.24
C GLN A 71 -11.03 19.51 12.74
N VAL A 72 -12.29 19.09 12.57
CA VAL A 72 -13.38 19.97 12.12
C VAL A 72 -13.94 20.82 13.26
N LEU A 73 -14.08 20.25 14.46
CA LEU A 73 -14.67 20.93 15.62
C LEU A 73 -13.68 21.86 16.36
N ASN A 74 -12.38 21.62 16.23
CA ASN A 74 -11.33 22.50 16.80
C ASN A 74 -10.83 23.58 15.82
N ARG A 75 -11.57 23.82 14.72
CA ARG A 75 -11.37 24.96 13.80
C ARG A 75 -12.42 26.02 14.06
#